data_AF-A0A5J5ED64-F1
#
_entry.id   AF-A0A5J5ED64-F1
#
_cell.length_a   1.000
_cell.length_b   1.000
_cell.length_c   1.000
_cell.angle_alpha   90.00
_cell.angle_beta   90.00
_cell.angle_gamma   90.00
#
_symmetry.space_group_name_H-M   'P 1'
#
loop_
_entity.id
_entity.type
_entity.pdbx_description
1 polymer ?
#
loop_
_entity_poly.entity_id
_entity_poly.type
_entity_poly.pdbx_seq_one_letter_code
_entity_poly.pdbx_strand_id
1 'polypeptide(L)'
;MAADEKDDKETLADLDREASEYTKDAEISRILNTFKLDSYAILDLQPGVPESDIKIQFRKKSLLIHPDKTKNPLAPDAFDRLKKAQAELMDEKKRERLDEAIADARMLLIRERKWTVDHPDLKTAEFAKDWREKTKTVLIDNELRRRKQLKAQLAEEGREQRKAEMEAEERKRKRENEVAWENTRDDRINSWRDFQKGGQKKKKKKMQPLG
;
A
#
# COMPACT_ATOMS: atom_id res chain seq x y z
N MET A 1 21.44 -40.19 47.10
CA MET A 1 20.00 -39.96 47.38
C MET A 1 19.67 -38.47 47.40
N ALA A 2 19.92 -37.68 48.46
CA ALA A 2 19.54 -36.25 48.44
C ALA A 2 20.31 -35.39 47.41
N ALA A 3 21.54 -35.77 47.05
CA ALA A 3 22.32 -35.11 46.00
C ALA A 3 21.80 -35.48 44.59
N ASP A 4 21.50 -36.75 44.33
CA ASP A 4 20.90 -37.22 43.07
C ASP A 4 19.52 -36.57 42.83
N GLU A 5 18.67 -36.50 43.87
CA GLU A 5 17.36 -35.85 43.76
C GLU A 5 17.44 -34.34 43.45
N LYS A 6 18.56 -33.70 43.80
CA LYS A 6 18.77 -32.28 43.52
C LYS A 6 19.27 -32.08 42.09
N ASP A 7 20.16 -32.96 41.63
CA ASP A 7 20.66 -33.00 40.25
C ASP A 7 19.53 -33.32 39.25
N ASP A 8 18.66 -34.29 39.60
CA ASP A 8 17.46 -34.61 38.82
C ASP A 8 16.48 -33.43 38.72
N LYS A 9 16.35 -32.62 39.78
CA LYS A 9 15.49 -31.42 39.76
C LYS A 9 16.08 -30.29 38.94
N GLU A 10 17.40 -30.10 39.00
CA GLU A 10 18.10 -29.08 38.22
C GLU A 10 18.06 -29.41 36.72
N THR A 11 18.30 -30.67 36.35
CA THR A 11 18.19 -31.13 34.96
C THR A 11 16.77 -30.99 34.38
N LEU A 12 15.73 -31.33 35.15
CA LEU A 12 14.34 -31.12 34.75
C LEU A 12 14.01 -29.63 34.53
N ALA A 13 14.48 -28.75 35.41
CA ALA A 13 14.25 -27.31 35.29
C ALA A 13 14.96 -26.69 34.07
N ASP A 14 16.12 -27.22 33.70
CA ASP A 14 16.83 -26.79 32.49
C ASP A 14 16.12 -27.28 31.21
N LEU A 15 15.65 -28.52 31.19
CA LEU A 15 14.83 -29.05 30.09
C LEU A 15 13.54 -28.23 29.90
N ASP A 16 12.86 -27.86 30.99
CA ASP A 16 11.65 -27.03 30.94
C ASP A 16 11.95 -25.63 30.37
N ARG A 17 13.12 -25.07 30.70
CA ARG A 17 13.56 -23.77 30.15
C ARG A 17 13.85 -23.85 28.66
N GLU A 18 14.55 -24.90 28.22
CA GLU A 18 14.83 -25.14 26.80
C GLU A 18 13.55 -25.38 26.00
N ALA A 19 12.63 -26.19 26.54
CA ALA A 19 11.31 -26.40 25.94
C ALA A 19 10.54 -25.08 25.82
N SER A 20 10.59 -24.23 26.84
CA SER A 20 9.97 -22.90 26.81
C SER A 20 10.57 -22.02 25.70
N GLU A 21 11.90 -21.91 25.60
CA GLU A 21 12.55 -21.13 24.54
C GLU A 21 12.21 -21.69 23.14
N TYR A 22 12.21 -23.02 22.97
CA TYR A 22 11.80 -23.66 21.73
C TYR A 22 10.38 -23.26 21.31
N THR A 23 9.43 -23.23 22.24
CA THR A 23 8.05 -22.82 21.92
C THR A 23 7.96 -21.35 21.50
N LYS A 24 8.76 -20.47 22.11
CA LYS A 24 8.81 -19.04 21.72
C LYS A 24 9.40 -18.90 20.32
N ASP A 25 10.49 -19.59 20.02
CA ASP A 25 11.16 -19.56 18.72
C ASP A 25 10.31 -20.14 17.60
N ALA A 26 9.57 -21.21 17.89
CA ALA A 26 8.61 -21.81 16.96
C ALA A 26 7.48 -20.82 16.64
N GLU A 27 6.96 -20.10 17.64
CA GLU A 27 5.91 -19.10 17.45
C GLU A 27 6.40 -17.87 16.67
N ILE A 28 7.59 -17.37 16.98
CA ILE A 28 8.24 -16.27 16.23
C ILE A 28 8.39 -16.68 14.77
N SER A 29 8.97 -17.86 14.52
CA SER A 29 9.17 -18.39 13.18
C SER A 29 7.85 -18.54 12.42
N ARG A 30 6.81 -19.03 13.09
CA ARG A 30 5.46 -19.14 12.52
C ARG A 30 4.91 -17.78 12.11
N ILE A 31 4.93 -16.78 13.01
CA ILE A 31 4.42 -15.42 12.72
C ILE A 31 5.15 -14.78 11.53
N LEU A 32 6.47 -14.96 11.44
CA LEU A 32 7.28 -14.41 10.35
C LEU A 32 7.01 -15.14 9.02
N ASN A 33 6.73 -16.44 9.05
CA ASN A 33 6.43 -17.24 7.86
C ASN A 33 4.97 -17.17 7.41
N THR A 34 4.05 -16.69 8.25
CA THR A 34 2.65 -16.46 7.85
C THR A 34 2.57 -15.43 6.71
N PHE A 35 1.46 -15.35 5.99
CA PHE A 35 1.27 -14.34 4.96
C PHE A 35 1.03 -12.94 5.57
N LYS A 36 1.60 -11.88 4.99
CA LYS A 36 1.59 -10.52 5.59
C LYS A 36 0.23 -9.83 5.56
N LEU A 37 -0.63 -10.17 4.60
CA LEU A 37 -1.95 -9.55 4.42
C LEU A 37 -3.06 -10.30 5.15
N ASP A 38 -2.76 -11.44 5.78
CA ASP A 38 -3.72 -12.23 6.54
C ASP A 38 -3.51 -12.02 8.04
N SER A 39 -4.19 -11.01 8.57
CA SER A 39 -4.07 -10.58 9.97
C SER A 39 -4.65 -11.63 10.94
N TYR A 40 -5.65 -12.42 10.51
CA TYR A 40 -6.20 -13.52 11.29
C TYR A 40 -5.20 -14.67 11.43
N ALA A 41 -4.56 -15.08 10.34
CA ALA A 41 -3.54 -16.13 10.39
C ALA A 41 -2.32 -15.74 11.25
N ILE A 42 -1.94 -14.45 11.26
CA ILE A 42 -0.85 -13.95 12.11
C ILE A 42 -1.19 -14.12 13.61
N LEU A 43 -2.43 -13.80 13.99
CA LEU A 43 -2.94 -13.94 15.35
C LEU A 43 -3.45 -15.35 15.68
N ASP A 44 -3.39 -16.28 14.72
CA ASP A 44 -3.91 -17.65 14.84
C ASP A 44 -5.40 -17.68 15.24
N LEU A 45 -6.17 -16.87 14.54
CA LEU A 45 -7.60 -16.72 14.73
C LEU A 45 -8.34 -17.15 13.47
N GLN A 46 -9.60 -17.53 13.65
CA GLN A 46 -10.53 -17.71 12.54
C GLN A 46 -11.26 -16.38 12.27
N PRO A 47 -11.71 -16.15 11.03
CA PRO A 47 -12.57 -15.02 10.71
C PRO A 47 -13.86 -15.04 11.53
N GLY A 48 -14.43 -13.87 11.82
CA GLY A 48 -15.71 -13.74 12.54
C GLY A 48 -15.64 -13.83 14.07
N VAL A 49 -14.45 -13.95 14.67
CA VAL A 49 -14.29 -13.90 16.14
C VAL A 49 -14.58 -12.50 16.70
N PRO A 50 -15.14 -12.33 17.91
CA PRO A 50 -15.37 -11.00 18.47
C PRO A 50 -14.06 -10.25 18.75
N GLU A 51 -14.14 -8.91 18.82
CA GLU A 51 -12.97 -8.06 19.13
C GLU A 51 -12.33 -8.38 20.49
N SER A 52 -13.12 -8.86 21.45
CA SER A 52 -12.63 -9.33 22.75
C SER A 52 -11.55 -10.39 22.57
N ASP A 53 -11.81 -11.35 21.69
CA ASP A 53 -10.96 -12.53 21.49
C ASP A 53 -9.68 -12.13 20.75
N ILE A 54 -9.78 -11.18 19.81
CA ILE A 54 -8.62 -10.57 19.15
C ILE A 54 -7.69 -9.92 20.19
N LYS A 55 -8.24 -9.14 21.12
CA LYS A 55 -7.45 -8.49 22.19
C LYS A 55 -6.82 -9.52 23.14
N ILE A 56 -7.57 -10.56 23.52
CA ILE A 56 -7.07 -11.62 24.39
C ILE A 56 -5.92 -12.39 23.72
N GLN A 57 -6.10 -12.79 22.47
CA GLN A 57 -5.08 -13.55 21.74
C GLN A 57 -3.84 -12.71 21.45
N PHE A 58 -4.00 -11.44 21.11
CA PHE A 58 -2.87 -10.53 20.99
C PHE A 58 -2.08 -10.45 22.31
N ARG A 59 -2.75 -10.25 23.45
CA ARG A 59 -2.08 -10.22 24.77
C ARG A 59 -1.35 -11.52 25.08
N LYS A 60 -1.97 -12.66 24.79
CA LYS A 60 -1.36 -13.98 25.02
C LYS A 60 -0.09 -14.16 24.19
N LYS A 61 -0.16 -13.88 22.88
CA LYS A 61 0.98 -14.06 21.96
C LYS A 61 2.07 -13.03 22.18
N SER A 62 1.72 -11.76 22.42
CA SER A 62 2.68 -10.69 22.64
C SER A 62 3.51 -10.90 23.91
N LEU A 63 2.92 -11.49 24.96
CA LEU A 63 3.65 -11.88 26.17
C LEU A 63 4.57 -13.08 25.95
N LEU A 64 4.16 -14.03 25.10
CA LEU A 64 4.95 -15.22 24.77
C LEU A 64 6.22 -14.84 23.99
N ILE A 65 6.08 -13.97 23.00
CA ILE A 65 7.18 -13.57 22.09
C ILE A 65 7.73 -12.16 22.39
N HIS A 66 7.56 -11.65 23.61
CA HIS A 66 8.02 -10.31 23.96
C HIS A 66 9.56 -10.24 23.82
N PRO A 67 10.13 -9.22 23.17
CA PRO A 67 11.57 -9.13 22.92
C PRO A 67 12.41 -9.21 24.20
N ASP A 68 11.96 -8.60 25.30
CA ASP A 68 12.66 -8.68 26.60
C ASP A 68 12.66 -10.08 27.26
N LYS A 69 11.77 -10.99 26.83
CA LYS A 69 11.58 -12.32 27.44
C LYS A 69 12.07 -13.46 26.55
N THR A 70 12.60 -13.15 25.38
CA THR A 70 13.07 -14.10 24.37
C THR A 70 14.52 -13.81 24.03
N LYS A 71 15.35 -14.84 23.85
CA LYS A 71 16.73 -14.66 23.37
C LYS A 71 16.82 -14.47 21.85
N ASN A 72 15.71 -14.66 21.13
CA ASN A 72 15.66 -14.63 19.68
C ASN A 72 15.80 -13.20 19.12
N PRO A 73 16.75 -12.93 18.20
CA PRO A 73 16.93 -11.60 17.61
C PRO A 73 15.76 -11.17 16.72
N LEU A 74 14.93 -12.10 16.23
CA LEU A 74 13.78 -11.82 15.37
C LEU A 74 12.49 -11.53 16.15
N ALA A 75 12.52 -11.59 17.49
CA ALA A 75 11.36 -11.31 18.33
C ALA A 75 10.76 -9.90 18.12
N PRO A 76 11.55 -8.81 17.97
CA PRO A 76 10.99 -7.49 17.68
C PRO A 76 10.17 -7.46 16.38
N ASP A 77 10.69 -8.06 15.31
CA ASP A 77 10.01 -8.10 14.01
C ASP A 77 8.69 -8.89 14.08
N ALA A 78 8.68 -10.02 14.79
CA ALA A 78 7.48 -10.81 15.00
C ALA A 78 6.44 -10.08 15.87
N PHE A 79 6.92 -9.36 16.91
CA PHE A 79 6.07 -8.56 17.78
C PHE A 79 5.40 -7.40 17.03
N ASP A 80 6.16 -6.67 16.21
CA ASP A 80 5.61 -5.58 15.37
C ASP A 80 4.57 -6.10 14.39
N ARG A 81 4.79 -7.31 13.87
CA ARG A 81 3.83 -7.97 12.98
C ARG A 81 2.54 -8.36 13.69
N LEU A 82 2.61 -8.88 14.92
CA LEU A 82 1.43 -9.11 15.76
C LEU A 82 0.67 -7.80 16.05
N LYS A 83 1.40 -6.74 16.39
CA LYS A 83 0.82 -5.43 16.72
C LYS A 83 0.10 -4.83 15.52
N LYS A 84 0.70 -4.92 14.34
CA LYS A 84 0.08 -4.48 13.09
C LYS A 84 -1.18 -5.30 12.76
N ALA A 85 -1.12 -6.63 12.89
CA ALA A 85 -2.26 -7.49 12.65
C ALA A 85 -3.44 -7.17 13.59
N GLN A 86 -3.16 -6.95 14.87
CA GLN A 86 -4.18 -6.52 15.83
C GLN A 86 -4.78 -5.16 15.45
N ALA A 87 -3.95 -4.17 15.09
CA ALA A 87 -4.44 -2.85 14.68
C ALA A 87 -5.32 -2.90 13.42
N GLU A 88 -5.01 -3.79 12.48
CA GLU A 88 -5.83 -4.01 11.27
C GLU A 88 -7.16 -4.67 11.59
N LEU A 89 -7.19 -5.67 12.48
CA LEU A 89 -8.44 -6.34 12.89
C LEU A 89 -9.32 -5.47 13.80
N MET A 90 -8.75 -4.47 14.47
CA MET A 90 -9.49 -3.49 15.27
C MET A 90 -10.06 -2.34 14.43
N ASP A 91 -9.64 -2.19 13.17
CA ASP A 91 -10.16 -1.20 12.23
C ASP A 91 -11.31 -1.83 11.44
N GLU A 92 -12.54 -1.38 11.71
CA GLU A 92 -13.77 -1.95 11.13
C GLU A 92 -13.71 -2.07 9.59
N LYS A 93 -13.22 -1.04 8.90
CA LYS A 93 -13.17 -1.03 7.43
C LYS A 93 -12.11 -1.98 6.87
N LYS A 94 -10.96 -2.10 7.56
CA LYS A 94 -9.91 -3.04 7.13
C LYS A 94 -10.33 -4.47 7.41
N ARG A 95 -10.96 -4.69 8.56
CA ARG A 95 -11.49 -5.98 8.98
C ARG A 95 -12.57 -6.47 8.02
N GLU A 96 -13.54 -5.63 7.68
CA GLU A 96 -14.60 -5.95 6.71
C GLU A 96 -14.02 -6.40 5.37
N ARG A 97 -13.05 -5.64 4.82
CA ARG A 97 -12.38 -6.02 3.56
C ARG A 97 -11.64 -7.36 3.64
N LEU A 98 -11.04 -7.66 4.79
CA LEU A 98 -10.36 -8.93 5.00
C LEU A 98 -11.38 -10.07 5.11
N ASP A 99 -12.47 -9.87 5.85
CA ASP A 99 -13.56 -10.84 5.99
C ASP A 99 -14.22 -11.13 4.63
N GLU A 100 -14.46 -10.10 3.81
CA GLU A 100 -14.93 -10.22 2.42
C GLU A 100 -13.98 -11.06 1.57
N ALA A 101 -12.67 -10.75 1.58
CA ALA A 101 -11.68 -11.51 0.81
C ALA A 101 -11.62 -12.99 1.22
N ILE A 102 -11.78 -13.28 2.52
CA ILE A 102 -11.78 -14.64 3.05
C ILE A 102 -13.08 -15.37 2.67
N ALA A 103 -14.23 -14.69 2.71
CA ALA A 103 -15.50 -15.24 2.24
C ALA A 103 -15.48 -15.54 0.73
N ASP A 104 -14.94 -14.62 -0.08
CA ASP A 104 -14.74 -14.79 -1.52
C ASP A 104 -13.86 -16.00 -1.82
N ALA A 105 -12.75 -16.16 -1.10
CA ALA A 105 -11.88 -17.33 -1.25
C ALA A 105 -12.63 -18.64 -0.97
N ARG A 106 -13.50 -18.68 0.04
CA ARG A 106 -14.35 -19.84 0.34
C ARG A 106 -15.30 -20.13 -0.81
N MET A 107 -15.99 -19.12 -1.32
CA MET A 107 -16.97 -19.26 -2.41
C MET A 107 -16.32 -19.69 -3.73
N LEU A 108 -15.14 -19.14 -4.05
CA LEU A 108 -14.36 -19.54 -5.22
C LEU A 108 -13.96 -21.02 -5.14
N LEU A 109 -13.50 -21.48 -3.98
CA LEU A 109 -13.10 -22.88 -3.80
C LEU A 109 -14.30 -23.84 -3.94
N ILE A 110 -15.46 -23.48 -3.35
CA ILE A 110 -16.72 -24.22 -3.52
C ILE A 110 -17.10 -24.32 -4.99
N ARG A 111 -17.03 -23.21 -5.73
CA ARG A 111 -17.34 -23.15 -7.16
C ARG A 111 -16.37 -23.99 -8.00
N GLU A 112 -15.08 -23.91 -7.72
CA GLU A 112 -14.04 -24.69 -8.42
C GLU A 112 -14.25 -26.20 -8.25
N ARG A 113 -14.66 -26.61 -7.05
CA ARG A 113 -14.99 -28.01 -6.73
C ARG A 113 -16.40 -28.43 -7.15
N LYS A 114 -17.20 -27.49 -7.65
CA LYS A 114 -18.62 -27.70 -7.99
C LYS A 114 -19.44 -28.24 -6.80
N TRP A 115 -19.10 -27.80 -5.60
CA TRP A 115 -19.77 -28.19 -4.37
C TRP A 115 -20.95 -27.26 -4.05
N THR A 116 -21.83 -27.72 -3.17
CA THR A 116 -22.85 -26.88 -2.53
C THR A 116 -22.31 -26.31 -1.22
N VAL A 117 -23.01 -25.31 -0.67
CA VAL A 117 -22.61 -24.60 0.56
C VAL A 117 -22.65 -25.50 1.82
N ASP A 118 -23.37 -26.62 1.73
CA ASP A 118 -23.58 -27.58 2.82
C ASP A 118 -22.76 -28.88 2.65
N HIS A 119 -21.82 -28.91 1.69
CA HIS A 119 -21.01 -30.09 1.45
C HIS A 119 -20.22 -30.49 2.71
N PRO A 120 -20.23 -31.77 3.15
CA PRO A 120 -19.62 -32.20 4.41
C PRO A 120 -18.11 -31.90 4.47
N ASP A 121 -17.44 -31.98 3.32
CA ASP A 121 -16.00 -31.76 3.23
C ASP A 121 -15.57 -30.32 3.53
N LEU A 122 -16.51 -29.36 3.58
CA LEU A 122 -16.21 -27.97 3.97
C LEU A 122 -15.73 -27.84 5.42
N LYS A 123 -15.97 -28.86 6.25
CA LYS A 123 -15.53 -28.91 7.65
C LYS A 123 -14.24 -29.70 7.85
N THR A 124 -13.66 -30.24 6.78
CA THR A 124 -12.43 -31.04 6.87
C THR A 124 -11.20 -30.16 7.05
N ALA A 125 -10.16 -30.71 7.68
CA ALA A 125 -8.88 -30.05 7.82
C ALA A 125 -8.22 -29.77 6.45
N GLU A 126 -8.47 -30.65 5.47
CA GLU A 126 -8.00 -30.46 4.09
C GLU A 126 -8.64 -29.22 3.45
N PHE A 127 -9.96 -29.07 3.53
CA PHE A 127 -10.62 -27.86 3.05
C PHE A 127 -10.13 -26.60 3.76
N ALA A 128 -9.89 -26.66 5.07
CA ALA A 128 -9.35 -25.52 5.81
C ALA A 128 -7.95 -25.11 5.30
N LYS A 129 -7.11 -26.08 4.91
CA LYS A 129 -5.80 -25.82 4.31
C LYS A 129 -5.95 -25.17 2.92
N ASP A 130 -6.80 -25.74 2.07
CA ASP A 130 -7.03 -25.22 0.72
C ASP A 130 -7.68 -23.84 0.74
N TRP A 131 -8.58 -23.60 1.70
CA TRP A 131 -9.21 -22.31 1.91
C TRP A 131 -8.18 -21.27 2.33
N ARG A 132 -7.28 -21.58 3.26
CA ARG A 132 -6.16 -20.68 3.63
C ARG A 132 -5.28 -20.33 2.44
N GLU A 133 -4.95 -21.30 1.60
CA GLU A 133 -4.14 -21.00 0.41
C GLU A 133 -4.91 -20.17 -0.62
N LYS A 134 -6.21 -20.45 -0.81
CA LYS A 134 -7.06 -19.65 -1.69
C LYS A 134 -7.20 -18.21 -1.20
N THR A 135 -7.31 -18.01 0.12
CA THR A 135 -7.33 -16.69 0.75
C THR A 135 -6.08 -15.90 0.41
N LYS A 136 -4.88 -16.51 0.48
CA LYS A 136 -3.64 -15.81 0.08
C LYS A 136 -3.69 -15.37 -1.38
N THR A 137 -4.16 -16.23 -2.29
CA THR A 137 -4.31 -15.87 -3.71
C THR A 137 -5.24 -14.67 -3.88
N VAL A 138 -6.42 -14.70 -3.27
CA VAL A 138 -7.41 -13.60 -3.36
C VAL A 138 -6.84 -12.29 -2.81
N LEU A 139 -6.15 -12.34 -1.66
CA LEU A 139 -5.52 -11.16 -1.08
C LEU A 139 -4.42 -10.57 -1.98
N ILE A 140 -3.60 -11.43 -2.60
CA ILE A 140 -2.58 -10.99 -3.57
C ILE A 140 -3.25 -10.31 -4.77
N ASP A 141 -4.28 -10.93 -5.35
CA ASP A 141 -4.98 -10.40 -6.51
C ASP A 141 -5.67 -9.07 -6.21
N ASN A 142 -6.29 -8.95 -5.04
CA ASN A 142 -6.92 -7.71 -4.58
C ASN A 142 -5.90 -6.59 -4.41
N GLU A 143 -4.74 -6.86 -3.81
CA GLU A 143 -3.69 -5.86 -3.64
C GLU A 143 -3.05 -5.46 -4.98
N LEU A 144 -2.81 -6.41 -5.89
CA LEU A 144 -2.33 -6.12 -7.24
C LEU A 144 -3.32 -5.24 -8.02
N ARG A 145 -4.62 -5.54 -7.91
CA ARG A 145 -5.69 -4.74 -8.52
C ARG A 145 -5.70 -3.32 -7.95
N ARG A 146 -5.66 -3.18 -6.63
CA ARG A 146 -5.61 -1.88 -5.95
C ARG A 146 -4.40 -1.06 -6.38
N ARG A 147 -3.21 -1.66 -6.40
CA ARG A 147 -1.97 -0.99 -6.80
C ARG A 147 -2.01 -0.53 -8.26
N LYS A 148 -2.58 -1.36 -9.16
CA LYS A 148 -2.77 -1.01 -10.57
C LYS A 148 -3.74 0.16 -10.73
N GLN A 149 -4.87 0.14 -10.02
CA GLN A 149 -5.86 1.22 -10.06
C GLN A 149 -5.27 2.54 -9.53
N LEU A 150 -4.57 2.52 -8.39
CA LEU A 150 -3.93 3.70 -7.82
C LEU A 150 -2.87 4.30 -8.78
N LYS A 151 -2.04 3.44 -9.39
CA LYS A 151 -1.06 3.88 -10.38
C LYS A 151 -1.71 4.52 -11.61
N ALA A 152 -2.83 3.96 -12.08
CA ALA A 152 -3.57 4.50 -13.21
C ALA A 152 -4.18 5.87 -12.88
N GLN A 153 -4.75 6.03 -11.68
CA GLN A 153 -5.31 7.30 -11.20
C GLN A 153 -4.26 8.40 -11.12
N LEU A 154 -3.11 8.12 -10.48
CA LEU A 154 -2.01 9.09 -10.39
C LEU A 154 -1.47 9.49 -11.78
N ALA A 155 -1.43 8.55 -12.72
CA ALA A 155 -0.99 8.83 -14.08
C ALA A 155 -2.01 9.70 -14.86
N GLU A 156 -3.31 9.55 -14.60
CA GLU A 156 -4.35 10.41 -15.17
C GLU A 156 -4.29 11.80 -14.55
N GLU A 157 -4.22 11.91 -13.22
CA GLU A 157 -4.11 13.19 -12.52
C GLU A 157 -2.87 13.97 -13.00
N GLY A 158 -1.73 13.30 -13.20
CA GLY A 158 -0.53 13.93 -13.77
C GLY A 158 -0.66 14.31 -15.25
N ARG A 159 -1.54 13.67 -16.04
CA ARG A 159 -1.87 14.12 -17.40
C ARG A 159 -2.75 15.36 -17.36
N GLU A 160 -3.76 15.35 -16.51
CA GLU A 160 -4.69 16.47 -16.34
C GLU A 160 -3.97 17.72 -15.82
N GLN A 161 -3.10 17.57 -14.82
CA GLN A 161 -2.28 18.67 -14.30
C GLN A 161 -1.39 19.28 -15.37
N ARG A 162 -0.67 18.46 -16.16
CA ARG A 162 0.16 18.98 -17.28
C ARG A 162 -0.68 19.68 -18.34
N LYS A 163 -1.87 19.16 -18.66
CA LYS A 163 -2.78 19.81 -19.59
C LYS A 163 -3.27 21.16 -19.06
N ALA A 164 -3.65 21.22 -17.79
CA ALA A 164 -4.09 22.45 -17.14
C ALA A 164 -2.96 23.50 -17.06
N GLU A 165 -1.73 23.07 -16.77
CA GLU A 165 -0.55 23.94 -16.74
C GLU A 165 -0.22 24.51 -18.13
N MET A 166 -0.19 23.66 -19.17
CA MET A 166 0.00 24.12 -20.55
C MET A 166 -1.08 25.11 -20.99
N GLU A 167 -2.34 24.87 -20.63
CA GLU A 167 -3.43 25.78 -20.97
C GLU A 167 -3.32 27.11 -20.21
N ALA A 168 -2.93 27.07 -18.93
CA ALA A 168 -2.69 28.25 -18.13
C ALA A 168 -1.51 29.08 -18.67
N GLU A 169 -0.44 28.41 -19.10
CA GLU A 169 0.72 29.04 -19.74
C GLU A 169 0.35 29.65 -21.09
N GLU A 170 -0.44 28.95 -21.91
CA GLU A 170 -0.91 29.49 -23.19
C GLU A 170 -1.81 30.72 -22.97
N ARG A 171 -2.72 30.67 -21.99
CA ARG A 171 -3.55 31.81 -21.59
C ARG A 171 -2.70 32.97 -21.09
N LYS A 172 -1.65 32.70 -20.30
CA LYS A 172 -0.71 33.72 -19.83
C LYS A 172 0.04 34.35 -21.01
N ARG A 173 0.57 33.54 -21.92
CA ARG A 173 1.27 33.99 -23.14
C ARG A 173 0.35 34.83 -24.04
N LYS A 174 -0.91 34.42 -24.23
CA LYS A 174 -1.89 35.20 -25.00
C LYS A 174 -2.14 36.58 -24.37
N ARG A 175 -2.36 36.63 -23.05
CA ARG A 175 -2.53 37.90 -22.32
C ARG A 175 -1.28 38.78 -22.43
N GLU A 176 -0.09 38.22 -22.26
CA GLU A 176 1.18 38.96 -22.39
C GLU A 176 1.35 39.52 -23.81
N ASN A 177 1.03 38.73 -24.83
CA ASN A 177 1.06 39.17 -26.22
C ASN A 177 0.03 40.28 -26.51
N GLU A 178 -1.20 40.18 -26.00
CA GLU A 178 -2.22 41.22 -26.13
C GLU A 178 -1.79 42.53 -25.46
N VAL A 179 -1.25 42.44 -24.24
CA VAL A 179 -0.71 43.61 -23.52
C VAL A 179 0.44 44.23 -24.30
N ALA A 180 1.38 43.44 -24.82
CA ALA A 180 2.48 43.94 -25.64
C ALA A 180 1.99 44.57 -26.96
N TRP A 181 0.95 43.99 -27.58
CA TRP A 181 0.32 44.52 -28.79
C TRP A 181 -0.37 45.87 -28.54
N GLU A 182 -1.09 46.02 -27.43
CA GLU A 182 -1.72 47.29 -27.04
C GLU A 182 -0.67 48.34 -26.65
N ASN A 183 0.38 47.96 -25.91
CA ASN A 183 1.45 48.91 -25.55
C ASN A 183 2.18 49.48 -26.77
N THR A 184 2.29 48.71 -27.86
CA THR A 184 2.90 49.16 -29.13
C THR A 184 1.90 49.83 -30.08
N ARG A 185 0.64 50.01 -29.65
CA ARG A 185 -0.43 50.57 -30.49
C ARG A 185 -0.13 51.98 -30.97
N ASP A 186 0.26 52.87 -30.06
CA ASP A 186 0.52 54.27 -30.41
C ASP A 186 1.71 54.41 -31.36
N ASP A 187 2.77 53.63 -31.16
CA ASP A 187 3.92 53.56 -32.07
C ASP A 187 3.51 53.10 -33.47
N ARG A 188 2.66 52.06 -33.56
CA ARG A 188 2.13 51.58 -34.85
C ARG A 188 1.23 52.62 -35.51
N ILE A 189 0.35 53.30 -34.76
CA ILE A 189 -0.52 54.36 -35.28
C ILE A 189 0.32 55.52 -35.80
N ASN A 190 1.35 55.94 -35.07
CA ASN A 190 2.27 57.00 -35.49
C ASN A 190 3.04 56.60 -36.75
N SER A 191 3.58 55.38 -36.80
CA SER A 191 4.25 54.85 -38.00
C SER A 191 3.34 54.79 -39.22
N TRP A 192 2.07 54.38 -39.05
CA TRP A 192 1.08 54.35 -40.13
C TRP A 192 0.67 55.74 -40.60
N ARG A 193 0.46 56.69 -39.68
CA ARG A 193 0.21 58.10 -40.01
C ARG A 193 1.37 58.69 -40.80
N ASP A 194 2.61 58.38 -40.43
CA ASP A 194 3.81 58.82 -41.14
C ASP A 194 3.95 58.18 -42.52
N PHE A 195 3.57 56.90 -42.67
CA PHE A 195 3.50 56.24 -43.98
C PHE A 195 2.46 56.89 -44.90
N GLN A 196 1.27 57.21 -44.38
CA GLN A 196 0.22 57.88 -45.14
C GLN A 196 0.60 59.31 -45.54
N LYS A 197 1.25 60.06 -44.64
CA LYS A 197 1.87 61.36 -44.95
C LYS A 197 3.08 61.24 -45.89
N GLY A 198 3.70 60.06 -45.93
CA GLY A 198 4.88 59.70 -46.72
C GLY A 198 4.63 59.21 -48.14
N GLY A 199 3.38 59.20 -48.62
CA GLY A 199 3.05 59.01 -50.05
C GLY A 199 3.70 60.03 -51.00
N GLN A 200 4.38 61.05 -50.44
CA GLN A 200 5.34 61.89 -51.15
C GLN A 200 6.70 61.91 -50.42
N LYS A 201 7.55 60.91 -50.61
CA LYS A 201 9.00 61.09 -50.41
C LYS A 201 9.73 61.26 -51.74
N LYS A 202 10.20 62.50 -51.94
CA LYS A 202 11.15 62.97 -52.95
C LYS A 202 12.20 61.90 -53.30
N LYS A 203 12.38 61.64 -54.61
CA LYS A 203 13.52 60.91 -55.20
C LYS A 203 14.82 61.33 -54.51
N LYS A 204 15.53 60.39 -53.87
CA LYS A 204 16.93 60.60 -53.47
C LYS A 204 17.79 60.79 -54.73
N LYS A 205 18.46 61.93 -54.82
CA LYS A 205 19.45 62.27 -55.85
C LYS A 205 20.64 61.30 -55.71
N LYS A 206 21.00 60.62 -56.82
CA LYS A 206 22.23 59.81 -56.91
C LYS A 206 23.44 60.68 -56.56
N MET A 207 24.27 60.26 -55.61
CA MET A 207 25.63 60.79 -55.46
C MET A 207 26.49 60.19 -56.59
N GLN A 208 27.17 61.04 -57.36
CA GLN A 208 28.17 60.63 -58.35
C GLN A 208 29.46 60.19 -57.66
N PRO A 209 30.26 59.29 -58.28
CA PRO A 209 31.62 59.02 -57.84
C PRO A 209 32.57 60.08 -58.41
N LEU A 210 33.44 60.66 -57.58
CA LEU A 210 34.74 61.21 -58.00
C LEU A 210 35.75 60.05 -57.81
N GLY A 211 36.62 59.73 -58.77
CA GLY A 211 37.43 60.66 -59.56
C GLY A 211 38.79 60.74 -58.90
#